data_AF-A0A7X2XE06-F1
#
_entry.id   AF-A0A7X2XE06-F1
#
_cell.length_a   1.000
_cell.length_b   1.000
_cell.length_c   1.000
_cell.angle_alpha   90.00
_cell.angle_beta   90.00
_cell.angle_gamma   90.00
#
_symmetry.space_group_name_H-M   'P 1'
#
loop_
_entity.id
_entity.type
_entity.pdbx_description
1 polymer ?
#
loop_
_entity_poly.entity_id
_entity_poly.type
_entity_poly.pdbx_seq_one_letter_code
_entity_poly.pdbx_strand_id
1 'polypeptide(L)'
;MKTKITELLGIKYPIIQGGMAWTSDANLAAAVSNAGGAGIIATGGRTVEWTRDEIRKAKDLTAKPFGVNIMLMAPNIAEIIDIVCEEKVAFVTLGAGNPVPHIEKFHAAEIKVIPVVPSVKLAKRVEEAGVDAMVIEGMEGGGHIGQQTTMALMTNVLPLIKKVSVLVAGGISDGRGIAAALMMGADGVQMGSRFILTDECPTHPKAKEAIIKATDTDSAVTGFSRNNAVRCLKNEFTKEYLEKECSGAPQQELNDFATGTNRLGAVEGDIVHGAVLVGQSLNVLNDILPCAEVMERLIAEARETLANAKNIVL
;
A
#
# COMPACT_ATOMS: atom_id res chain seq x y z
N MET A 1 -14.62 -16.67 -0.34
CA MET A 1 -14.25 -16.20 -1.69
C MET A 1 -12.92 -16.84 -1.99
N LYS A 2 -12.75 -17.47 -3.15
CA LYS A 2 -11.48 -18.05 -3.57
C LYS A 2 -11.05 -17.38 -4.86
N THR A 3 -9.84 -16.85 -4.87
CA THR A 3 -9.18 -16.21 -6.02
C THR A 3 -7.73 -16.70 -6.06
N LYS A 4 -7.02 -16.44 -7.17
CA LYS A 4 -5.62 -16.88 -7.31
C LYS A 4 -4.73 -16.35 -6.18
N ILE A 5 -4.96 -15.12 -5.71
CA ILE A 5 -4.16 -14.56 -4.62
C ILE A 5 -4.44 -15.23 -3.26
N THR A 6 -5.70 -15.62 -2.99
CA THR A 6 -6.02 -16.35 -1.76
C THR A 6 -5.34 -17.71 -1.71
N GLU A 7 -5.22 -18.37 -2.86
CA GLU A 7 -4.53 -19.66 -2.98
C GLU A 7 -3.01 -19.50 -2.93
N LEU A 8 -2.46 -18.50 -3.64
CA LEU A 8 -1.03 -18.21 -3.67
C LEU A 8 -0.47 -17.90 -2.28
N LEU A 9 -1.19 -17.09 -1.49
CA LEU A 9 -0.72 -16.65 -0.17
C LEU A 9 -1.30 -17.47 0.99
N GLY A 10 -2.26 -18.36 0.75
CA GLY A 10 -2.92 -19.13 1.80
C GLY A 10 -3.77 -18.27 2.75
N ILE A 11 -4.40 -17.21 2.24
CA ILE A 11 -5.21 -16.26 3.00
C ILE A 11 -6.71 -16.44 2.76
N LYS A 12 -7.56 -15.98 3.68
CA LYS A 12 -9.01 -16.18 3.63
C LYS A 12 -9.72 -15.21 2.68
N TYR A 13 -9.23 -13.98 2.63
CA TYR A 13 -9.82 -12.88 1.88
C TYR A 13 -8.79 -12.29 0.91
N PRO A 14 -9.18 -11.90 -0.32
CA PRO A 14 -8.26 -11.37 -1.32
C PRO A 14 -7.90 -9.90 -1.05
N ILE A 15 -7.50 -9.60 0.18
CA ILE A 15 -7.19 -8.26 0.69
C ILE A 15 -5.81 -8.31 1.33
N ILE A 16 -4.90 -7.50 0.81
CA ILE A 16 -3.62 -7.24 1.47
C ILE A 16 -3.61 -5.79 1.99
N GLN A 17 -3.08 -5.59 3.19
CA GLN A 17 -2.83 -4.25 3.71
C GLN A 17 -1.53 -3.74 3.09
N GLY A 18 -1.54 -2.60 2.40
CA GLY A 18 -0.36 -2.06 1.71
C GLY A 18 0.71 -1.59 2.69
N GLY A 19 1.98 -1.89 2.44
CA GLY A 19 3.08 -1.46 3.31
C GLY A 19 3.25 0.06 3.33
N MET A 20 2.98 0.68 4.48
CA MET A 20 3.02 2.13 4.67
C MET A 20 4.19 2.50 5.57
N ALA A 21 5.21 3.17 5.03
CA ALA A 21 6.39 3.59 5.80
C ALA A 21 5.98 4.40 7.03
N TRP A 22 6.62 4.12 8.18
CA TRP A 22 6.30 4.66 9.52
C TRP A 22 4.98 4.22 10.15
N THR A 23 4.06 3.66 9.37
CA THR A 23 2.72 3.26 9.82
C THR A 23 2.57 1.75 10.00
N SER A 24 3.11 0.94 9.09
CA SER A 24 2.91 -0.51 9.12
C SER A 24 3.96 -1.24 9.95
N ASP A 25 3.64 -1.49 11.20
CA ASP A 25 4.42 -2.28 12.15
C ASP A 25 3.91 -3.74 12.25
N ALA A 26 4.54 -4.53 13.11
CA ALA A 26 4.17 -5.91 13.38
C ALA A 26 2.77 -6.07 13.96
N ASN A 27 2.28 -5.09 14.74
CA ASN A 27 0.95 -5.16 15.36
C ASN A 27 -0.14 -5.06 14.28
N LEU A 28 -0.04 -4.05 13.41
CA LEU A 28 -0.97 -3.88 12.30
C LEU A 28 -0.91 -5.08 11.34
N ALA A 29 0.30 -5.50 10.96
CA ALA A 29 0.47 -6.61 10.03
C ALA A 29 -0.14 -7.92 10.60
N ALA A 30 0.17 -8.26 11.86
CA ALA A 30 -0.38 -9.46 12.49
C ALA A 30 -1.91 -9.37 12.64
N ALA A 31 -2.46 -8.21 13.00
CA ALA A 31 -3.90 -8.01 13.13
C ALA A 31 -4.65 -8.24 11.81
N VAL A 32 -4.14 -7.69 10.70
CA VAL A 32 -4.71 -7.91 9.36
C VAL A 32 -4.63 -9.38 8.95
N SER A 33 -3.49 -10.03 9.18
CA SER A 33 -3.32 -11.45 8.88
C SER A 33 -4.24 -12.34 9.72
N ASN A 34 -4.42 -12.04 11.00
CA ASN A 34 -5.35 -12.73 11.89
C ASN A 34 -6.82 -12.52 11.48
N ALA A 35 -7.17 -11.35 10.95
CA ALA A 35 -8.49 -11.07 10.38
C ALA A 35 -8.77 -11.80 9.05
N GLY A 36 -7.75 -12.45 8.46
CA GLY A 36 -7.87 -13.30 7.28
C GLY A 36 -7.43 -12.67 5.97
N GLY A 37 -6.91 -11.44 5.99
CA GLY A 37 -6.16 -10.85 4.88
C GLY A 37 -4.67 -11.22 4.95
N ALA A 38 -3.82 -10.42 4.31
CA ALA A 38 -2.38 -10.46 4.51
C ALA A 38 -1.86 -9.09 4.97
N GLY A 39 -1.30 -9.03 6.17
CA GLY A 39 -0.61 -7.84 6.67
C GLY A 39 0.80 -7.69 6.11
N ILE A 40 1.29 -6.45 6.08
CA ILE A 40 2.60 -6.11 5.53
C ILE A 40 3.31 -5.14 6.46
N ILE A 41 4.50 -5.50 6.96
CA ILE A 41 5.42 -4.61 7.69
C ILE A 41 6.15 -3.73 6.67
N ALA A 42 6.32 -2.42 6.93
CA ALA A 42 7.02 -1.52 6.01
C ALA A 42 8.38 -1.07 6.55
N THR A 43 9.44 -1.33 5.77
CA THR A 43 10.83 -1.04 6.16
C THR A 43 11.33 0.33 5.72
N GLY A 44 10.55 1.08 4.96
CA GLY A 44 10.93 2.42 4.47
C GLY A 44 11.30 3.37 5.62
N GLY A 45 12.54 3.88 5.59
CA GLY A 45 13.07 4.77 6.63
C GLY A 45 13.47 4.07 7.95
N ARG A 46 13.50 2.74 7.98
CA ARG A 46 13.82 1.93 9.16
C ARG A 46 15.21 1.29 9.06
N THR A 47 15.77 0.94 10.22
CA THR A 47 17.06 0.24 10.29
C THR A 47 16.89 -1.28 10.08
N VAL A 48 18.01 -1.96 9.90
CA VAL A 48 18.06 -3.42 9.74
C VAL A 48 17.62 -4.11 11.04
N GLU A 49 18.03 -3.59 12.19
CA GLU A 49 17.67 -4.10 13.52
C GLU A 49 16.16 -3.98 13.75
N TRP A 50 15.59 -2.80 13.49
CA TRP A 50 14.15 -2.58 13.62
C TRP A 50 13.36 -3.57 12.75
N THR A 51 13.84 -3.79 11.52
CA THR A 51 13.20 -4.72 10.57
C THR A 51 13.21 -6.15 11.09
N ARG A 52 14.35 -6.62 11.61
CA ARG A 52 14.47 -7.96 12.21
C ARG A 52 13.51 -8.13 13.38
N ASP A 53 13.50 -7.16 14.29
CA ASP A 53 12.71 -7.22 15.52
C ASP A 53 11.20 -7.23 15.22
N GLU A 54 10.75 -6.42 14.28
CA GLU A 54 9.35 -6.39 13.88
C GLU A 54 8.91 -7.66 13.14
N ILE A 55 9.77 -8.25 12.30
CA ILE A 55 9.46 -9.54 11.67
C ILE A 55 9.30 -10.64 12.73
N ARG A 56 10.19 -10.69 13.74
CA ARG A 56 10.11 -11.66 14.83
C ARG A 56 8.86 -11.46 15.68
N LYS A 57 8.58 -10.21 16.05
CA LYS A 57 7.37 -9.85 16.78
C LYS A 57 6.10 -10.25 16.02
N ALA A 58 6.05 -10.06 14.69
CA ALA A 58 4.90 -10.49 13.90
C ALA A 58 4.72 -12.02 13.91
N LYS A 59 5.81 -12.80 13.87
CA LYS A 59 5.74 -14.27 14.02
C LYS A 59 5.22 -14.70 15.39
N ASP A 60 5.49 -13.94 16.44
CA ASP A 60 4.94 -14.20 17.78
C ASP A 60 3.44 -13.86 17.87
N LEU A 61 3.00 -12.83 17.14
CA LEU A 61 1.61 -12.34 17.13
C LEU A 61 0.69 -13.11 16.19
N THR A 62 1.21 -13.78 15.16
CA THR A 62 0.40 -14.53 14.21
C THR A 62 1.10 -15.76 13.63
N ALA A 63 0.35 -16.85 13.50
CA ALA A 63 0.72 -18.02 12.69
C ALA A 63 0.25 -17.90 11.22
N LYS A 64 -0.39 -16.79 10.84
CA LYS A 64 -0.90 -16.54 9.50
C LYS A 64 0.16 -15.87 8.62
N PRO A 65 0.09 -16.04 7.29
CA PRO A 65 1.02 -15.39 6.36
C PRO A 65 1.01 -13.86 6.51
N PHE A 66 2.19 -13.26 6.57
CA PHE A 66 2.39 -11.82 6.47
C PHE A 66 3.62 -11.55 5.59
N GLY A 67 3.70 -10.33 5.08
CA GLY A 67 4.79 -9.91 4.20
C GLY A 67 5.57 -8.71 4.70
N VAL A 68 6.58 -8.34 3.93
CA VAL A 68 7.41 -7.16 4.17
C VAL A 68 7.48 -6.30 2.93
N ASN A 69 7.19 -5.00 3.07
CA ASN A 69 7.40 -4.00 2.04
C ASN A 69 8.83 -3.46 2.11
N ILE A 70 9.47 -3.42 0.95
CA ILE A 70 10.85 -3.00 0.79
C ILE A 70 10.92 -1.86 -0.22
N MET A 71 11.50 -0.73 0.22
CA MET A 71 11.83 0.41 -0.64
C MET A 71 13.19 0.15 -1.30
N LEU A 72 13.19 -0.26 -2.57
CA LEU A 72 14.41 -0.68 -3.29
C LEU A 72 15.42 0.47 -3.51
N MET A 73 15.01 1.72 -3.36
CA MET A 73 15.89 2.90 -3.41
C MET A 73 16.52 3.27 -2.05
N ALA A 74 16.23 2.53 -0.99
CA ALA A 74 16.81 2.78 0.33
C ALA A 74 18.32 2.48 0.35
N PRO A 75 19.13 3.24 1.11
CA PRO A 75 20.58 3.05 1.14
C PRO A 75 21.01 1.71 1.79
N ASN A 76 20.20 1.16 2.69
CA ASN A 76 20.42 -0.09 3.42
C ASN A 76 19.68 -1.29 2.80
N ILE A 77 19.40 -1.23 1.49
CA ILE A 77 18.55 -2.22 0.82
C ILE A 77 19.14 -3.63 0.85
N ALA A 78 20.47 -3.76 0.71
CA ALA A 78 21.13 -5.06 0.67
C ALA A 78 20.92 -5.83 1.97
N GLU A 79 21.16 -5.16 3.10
CA GLU A 79 21.03 -5.75 4.43
C GLU A 79 19.56 -6.02 4.79
N ILE A 80 18.64 -5.16 4.38
CA ILE A 80 17.19 -5.40 4.58
C ILE A 80 16.76 -6.66 3.83
N ILE A 81 17.20 -6.85 2.58
CA ILE A 81 16.89 -8.05 1.80
C ILE A 81 17.48 -9.30 2.48
N ASP A 82 18.71 -9.23 2.98
CA ASP A 82 19.35 -10.35 3.69
C ASP A 82 18.51 -10.79 4.89
N ILE A 83 18.12 -9.86 5.76
CA ILE A 83 17.30 -10.18 6.94
C ILE A 83 15.93 -10.72 6.57
N VAL A 84 15.30 -10.18 5.53
CA VAL A 84 14.00 -10.70 5.07
C VAL A 84 14.12 -12.14 4.55
N CYS A 85 15.20 -12.46 3.82
CA CYS A 85 15.50 -13.82 3.37
C CYS A 85 15.83 -14.76 4.53
N GLU A 86 16.64 -14.32 5.51
CA GLU A 86 16.99 -15.09 6.71
C GLU A 86 15.74 -15.41 7.54
N GLU A 87 14.86 -14.44 7.73
CA GLU A 87 13.64 -14.58 8.51
C GLU A 87 12.50 -15.27 7.73
N LYS A 88 12.64 -15.52 6.42
CA LYS A 88 11.68 -16.31 5.61
C LYS A 88 10.21 -15.88 5.77
N VAL A 89 9.93 -14.59 5.52
CA VAL A 89 8.55 -14.09 5.49
C VAL A 89 7.78 -14.69 4.31
N ALA A 90 6.43 -14.72 4.37
CA ALA A 90 5.65 -15.40 3.34
C ALA A 90 5.75 -14.75 1.96
N PHE A 91 5.85 -13.42 1.92
CA PHE A 91 6.00 -12.65 0.69
C PHE A 91 6.66 -11.29 0.92
N VAL A 92 7.18 -10.69 -0.15
CA VAL A 92 7.63 -9.30 -0.17
C VAL A 92 6.81 -8.48 -1.14
N THR A 93 6.57 -7.23 -0.78
CA THR A 93 6.17 -6.20 -1.75
C THR A 93 7.34 -5.27 -2.02
N LEU A 94 7.54 -4.93 -3.29
CA LEU A 94 8.68 -4.12 -3.71
C LEU A 94 8.15 -2.79 -4.26
N GLY A 95 8.49 -1.70 -3.58
CA GLY A 95 8.11 -0.33 -3.93
C GLY A 95 9.08 0.30 -4.93
N ALA A 96 9.31 1.61 -4.80
CA ALA A 96 10.15 2.39 -5.70
C ALA A 96 11.55 1.77 -5.92
N GLY A 97 11.89 1.50 -7.19
CA GLY A 97 13.17 0.94 -7.66
C GLY A 97 12.97 -0.20 -8.68
N ASN A 98 14.03 -0.94 -8.99
CA ASN A 98 13.99 -2.04 -9.96
C ASN A 98 13.93 -3.41 -9.25
N PRO A 99 12.82 -4.15 -9.27
CA PRO A 99 12.68 -5.40 -8.54
C PRO A 99 13.45 -6.57 -9.18
N VAL A 100 13.70 -6.52 -10.49
CA VAL A 100 14.22 -7.65 -11.28
C VAL A 100 15.48 -8.30 -10.70
N PRO A 101 16.51 -7.54 -10.27
CA PRO A 101 17.75 -8.12 -9.75
C PRO A 101 17.60 -8.89 -8.43
N HIS A 102 16.47 -8.75 -7.74
CA HIS A 102 16.26 -9.31 -6.40
C HIS A 102 15.35 -10.54 -6.40
N ILE A 103 14.63 -10.81 -7.50
CA ILE A 103 13.62 -11.87 -7.60
C ILE A 103 14.22 -13.24 -7.27
N GLU A 104 15.34 -13.59 -7.90
CA GLU A 104 16.00 -14.89 -7.72
C GLU A 104 16.39 -15.14 -6.26
N LYS A 105 16.88 -14.11 -5.57
CA LYS A 105 17.29 -14.20 -4.16
C LYS A 105 16.10 -14.47 -3.23
N PHE A 106 14.94 -13.83 -3.49
CA PHE A 106 13.73 -14.11 -2.72
C PHE A 106 13.17 -15.50 -3.00
N HIS A 107 13.17 -15.94 -4.26
CA HIS A 107 12.74 -17.29 -4.63
C HIS A 107 13.62 -18.38 -4.03
N ALA A 108 14.94 -18.17 -3.99
CA ALA A 108 15.88 -19.07 -3.32
C ALA A 108 15.62 -19.19 -1.80
N ALA A 109 15.00 -18.18 -1.19
CA ALA A 109 14.55 -18.17 0.20
C ALA A 109 13.09 -18.63 0.36
N GLU A 110 12.44 -19.10 -0.71
CA GLU A 110 11.03 -19.54 -0.75
C GLU A 110 10.01 -18.41 -0.48
N ILE A 111 10.40 -17.16 -0.74
CA ILE A 111 9.59 -15.96 -0.51
C ILE A 111 8.88 -15.55 -1.80
N LYS A 112 7.57 -15.30 -1.73
CA LYS A 112 6.79 -14.80 -2.88
C LYS A 112 7.09 -13.34 -3.17
N VAL A 113 7.23 -12.98 -4.45
CA VAL A 113 7.60 -11.62 -4.87
C VAL A 113 6.42 -10.91 -5.52
N ILE A 114 6.01 -9.77 -4.98
CA ILE A 114 4.85 -8.99 -5.41
C ILE A 114 5.22 -7.51 -5.59
N PRO A 115 5.83 -7.08 -6.71
CA PRO A 115 6.15 -5.67 -6.92
C PRO A 115 4.89 -4.82 -7.12
N VAL A 116 5.02 -3.53 -6.80
CA VAL A 116 4.03 -2.51 -7.14
C VAL A 116 4.43 -1.86 -8.47
N VAL A 117 3.51 -1.81 -9.43
CA VAL A 117 3.78 -1.31 -10.79
C VAL A 117 2.74 -0.28 -11.25
N PRO A 118 3.15 0.89 -11.81
CA PRO A 118 2.25 1.96 -12.22
C PRO A 118 1.92 1.96 -13.73
N SER A 119 2.26 0.91 -14.49
CA SER A 119 2.05 0.89 -15.95
C SER A 119 2.05 -0.50 -16.56
N VAL A 120 1.45 -0.64 -17.75
CA VAL A 120 1.50 -1.87 -18.57
C VAL A 120 2.93 -2.28 -18.88
N LYS A 121 3.80 -1.33 -19.23
CA LYS A 121 5.20 -1.61 -19.58
C LYS A 121 5.93 -2.30 -18.42
N LEU A 122 5.75 -1.78 -17.21
CA LEU A 122 6.38 -2.36 -16.02
C LEU A 122 5.71 -3.67 -15.60
N ALA A 123 4.38 -3.77 -15.70
CA ALA A 123 3.65 -5.01 -15.44
C ALA A 123 4.16 -6.18 -16.31
N LYS A 124 4.30 -5.97 -17.63
CA LYS A 124 4.88 -6.98 -18.53
C LYS A 124 6.32 -7.33 -18.17
N ARG A 125 7.14 -6.32 -17.89
CA ARG A 125 8.55 -6.53 -17.52
C ARG A 125 8.69 -7.40 -16.27
N VAL A 126 7.88 -7.18 -15.23
CA VAL A 126 7.98 -7.98 -14.00
C VAL A 126 7.34 -9.37 -14.18
N GLU A 127 6.29 -9.51 -14.98
CA GLU A 127 5.73 -10.82 -15.36
C GLU A 127 6.79 -11.68 -16.10
N GLU A 128 7.49 -11.08 -17.07
CA GLU A 128 8.60 -11.73 -17.79
C GLU A 128 9.77 -12.10 -16.89
N ALA A 129 10.02 -11.31 -15.85
CA ALA A 129 11.05 -11.56 -14.85
C ALA A 129 10.66 -12.62 -13.80
N GLY A 130 9.43 -13.15 -13.86
CA GLY A 130 9.01 -14.31 -13.07
C GLY A 130 8.43 -14.02 -11.69
N VAL A 131 7.90 -12.82 -11.43
CA VAL A 131 7.23 -12.53 -10.14
C VAL A 131 6.02 -13.44 -9.88
N ASP A 132 5.63 -13.64 -8.62
CA ASP A 132 4.51 -14.53 -8.26
C ASP A 132 3.14 -13.84 -8.40
N ALA A 133 3.11 -12.54 -8.14
CA ALA A 133 1.96 -11.67 -8.30
C ALA A 133 2.43 -10.22 -8.53
N MET A 134 1.52 -9.28 -8.74
CA MET A 134 1.84 -7.84 -8.73
C MET A 134 0.68 -7.02 -8.20
N VAL A 135 1.00 -5.82 -7.71
CA VAL A 135 0.00 -4.78 -7.41
C VAL A 135 0.07 -3.72 -8.50
N ILE A 136 -1.05 -3.43 -9.16
CA ILE A 136 -1.19 -2.20 -9.96
C ILE A 136 -1.78 -1.11 -9.09
N GLU A 137 -1.09 0.03 -8.98
CA GLU A 137 -1.50 1.11 -8.09
C GLU A 137 -1.81 2.38 -8.87
N GLY A 138 -3.07 2.83 -8.77
CA GLY A 138 -3.52 4.07 -9.36
C GLY A 138 -3.12 5.30 -8.54
N MET A 139 -3.09 6.45 -9.22
CA MET A 139 -2.67 7.72 -8.65
C MET A 139 -3.55 8.23 -7.50
N GLU A 140 -4.69 7.61 -7.24
CA GLU A 140 -5.59 7.90 -6.13
C GLU A 140 -5.06 7.34 -4.80
N GLY A 141 -4.07 6.45 -4.84
CA GLY A 141 -3.35 5.92 -3.66
C GLY A 141 -2.62 7.00 -2.87
N GLY A 142 -2.33 6.74 -1.60
CA GLY A 142 -1.54 7.63 -0.74
C GLY A 142 -0.04 7.34 -0.85
N GLY A 143 0.80 8.32 -0.56
CA GLY A 143 2.25 8.17 -0.68
C GLY A 143 2.75 8.36 -2.11
N HIS A 144 3.84 7.68 -2.49
CA HIS A 144 4.41 7.84 -3.83
C HIS A 144 3.47 7.26 -4.88
N ILE A 145 3.14 8.04 -5.91
CA ILE A 145 2.13 7.66 -6.92
C ILE A 145 2.68 7.69 -8.34
N GLY A 146 2.11 6.82 -9.19
CA GLY A 146 2.21 6.95 -10.64
C GLY A 146 1.28 8.02 -11.21
N GLN A 147 1.17 8.06 -12.53
CA GLN A 147 0.34 9.03 -13.26
C GLN A 147 -0.98 8.45 -13.80
N GLN A 148 -1.18 7.14 -13.72
CA GLN A 148 -2.38 6.49 -14.23
C GLN A 148 -3.40 6.33 -13.11
N THR A 149 -4.68 6.51 -13.40
CA THR A 149 -5.77 6.25 -12.45
C THR A 149 -6.01 4.75 -12.30
N THR A 150 -6.61 4.33 -11.19
CA THR A 150 -6.93 2.93 -10.89
C THR A 150 -7.81 2.32 -11.99
N MET A 151 -8.85 3.04 -12.44
CA MET A 151 -9.72 2.59 -13.52
C MET A 151 -8.97 2.40 -14.84
N ALA A 152 -8.12 3.37 -15.22
CA ALA A 152 -7.32 3.29 -16.44
C ALA A 152 -6.29 2.16 -16.36
N LEU A 153 -5.64 1.97 -15.22
CA LEU A 153 -4.70 0.86 -14.99
C LEU A 153 -5.38 -0.50 -15.10
N MET A 154 -6.53 -0.69 -14.46
CA MET A 154 -7.30 -1.93 -14.58
C MET A 154 -7.63 -2.23 -16.05
N THR A 155 -8.16 -1.23 -16.77
CA THR A 155 -8.54 -1.35 -18.19
C THR A 155 -7.35 -1.73 -19.07
N ASN A 156 -6.17 -1.18 -18.78
CA ASN A 156 -4.98 -1.40 -19.60
C ASN A 156 -4.20 -2.68 -19.22
N VAL A 157 -4.15 -3.05 -17.94
CA VAL A 157 -3.28 -4.14 -17.45
C VAL A 157 -4.00 -5.48 -17.37
N LEU A 158 -5.21 -5.53 -16.80
CA LEU A 158 -5.91 -6.80 -16.53
C LEU A 158 -6.20 -7.63 -17.79
N PRO A 159 -6.47 -7.05 -18.98
CA PRO A 159 -6.61 -7.83 -20.20
C PRO A 159 -5.30 -8.44 -20.71
N LEU A 160 -4.14 -7.90 -20.31
CA LEU A 160 -2.84 -8.26 -20.88
C LEU A 160 -2.03 -9.20 -19.98
N ILE A 161 -2.14 -9.09 -18.67
CA ILE A 161 -1.40 -9.90 -17.69
C ILE A 161 -2.28 -11.08 -17.29
N LYS A 162 -1.79 -12.30 -17.55
CA LYS A 162 -2.58 -13.54 -17.39
C LYS A 162 -1.87 -14.63 -16.61
N LYS A 163 -0.53 -14.59 -16.55
CA LYS A 163 0.27 -15.68 -15.97
C LYS A 163 0.34 -15.61 -14.46
N VAL A 164 0.29 -14.41 -13.90
CA VAL A 164 0.46 -14.15 -12.47
C VAL A 164 -0.78 -13.45 -11.90
N SER A 165 -0.93 -13.49 -10.58
CA SER A 165 -2.06 -12.81 -9.93
C SER A 165 -1.88 -11.30 -9.98
N VAL A 166 -2.97 -10.56 -10.24
CA VAL A 166 -2.94 -9.08 -10.23
C VAL A 166 -3.87 -8.55 -9.15
N LEU A 167 -3.30 -7.83 -8.18
CA LEU A 167 -4.06 -7.04 -7.21
C LEU A 167 -4.15 -5.58 -7.67
N VAL A 168 -5.19 -4.89 -7.23
CA VAL A 168 -5.41 -3.47 -7.53
C VAL A 168 -5.31 -2.63 -6.26
N ALA A 169 -4.63 -1.49 -6.33
CA ALA A 169 -4.51 -0.50 -5.27
C ALA A 169 -4.84 0.90 -5.79
N GLY A 170 -5.17 1.81 -4.86
CA GLY A 170 -5.57 3.19 -5.16
C GLY A 170 -7.08 3.35 -5.15
N GLY A 171 -7.59 4.31 -4.37
CA GLY A 171 -9.02 4.63 -4.32
C GLY A 171 -9.94 3.58 -3.66
N ILE A 172 -9.44 2.42 -3.23
CA ILE A 172 -10.24 1.35 -2.60
C ILE A 172 -10.20 1.53 -1.08
N SER A 173 -11.34 1.89 -0.49
CA SER A 173 -11.48 2.12 0.97
C SER A 173 -12.71 1.46 1.61
N ASP A 174 -13.55 0.82 0.80
CA ASP A 174 -14.78 0.16 1.21
C ASP A 174 -15.03 -1.12 0.36
N GLY A 175 -16.10 -1.85 0.66
CA GLY A 175 -16.48 -3.07 -0.05
C GLY A 175 -16.90 -2.85 -1.50
N ARG A 176 -17.41 -1.66 -1.84
CA ARG A 176 -17.79 -1.33 -3.23
C ARG A 176 -16.57 -1.25 -4.14
N GLY A 177 -15.50 -0.62 -3.66
CA GLY A 177 -14.21 -0.60 -4.37
C GLY A 177 -13.63 -2.00 -4.58
N ILE A 178 -13.74 -2.88 -3.58
CA ILE A 178 -13.34 -4.28 -3.70
C ILE A 178 -14.17 -4.99 -4.79
N ALA A 179 -15.50 -4.86 -4.75
CA ALA A 179 -16.37 -5.47 -5.74
C ALA A 179 -16.06 -4.99 -7.16
N ALA A 180 -15.82 -3.69 -7.36
CA ALA A 180 -15.47 -3.13 -8.67
C ALA A 180 -14.15 -3.71 -9.21
N ALA A 181 -13.11 -3.82 -8.37
CA ALA A 181 -11.83 -4.41 -8.78
C ALA A 181 -11.98 -5.88 -9.18
N LEU A 182 -12.70 -6.67 -8.38
CA LEU A 182 -12.96 -8.08 -8.66
C LEU A 182 -13.78 -8.26 -9.95
N MET A 183 -14.80 -7.44 -10.18
CA MET A 183 -15.61 -7.46 -11.40
C MET A 183 -14.79 -7.14 -12.65
N MET A 184 -13.79 -6.27 -12.54
CA MET A 184 -12.86 -5.94 -13.63
C MET A 184 -11.82 -7.03 -13.90
N GLY A 185 -11.75 -8.07 -13.07
CA GLY A 185 -10.87 -9.22 -13.23
C GLY A 185 -9.58 -9.18 -12.40
N ALA A 186 -9.51 -8.33 -11.37
CA ALA A 186 -8.46 -8.42 -10.37
C ALA A 186 -8.61 -9.68 -9.51
N ASP A 187 -7.50 -10.26 -9.08
CA ASP A 187 -7.51 -11.40 -8.16
C ASP A 187 -7.68 -10.97 -6.69
N GLY A 188 -7.48 -9.68 -6.40
CA GLY A 188 -7.68 -9.09 -5.09
C GLY A 188 -7.34 -7.60 -5.07
N VAL A 189 -7.29 -7.04 -3.86
CA VAL A 189 -6.98 -5.63 -3.66
C VAL A 189 -5.87 -5.42 -2.64
N GLN A 190 -5.16 -4.31 -2.78
CA GLN A 190 -4.31 -3.74 -1.74
C GLN A 190 -4.95 -2.45 -1.23
N MET A 191 -5.05 -2.31 0.10
CA MET A 191 -5.63 -1.13 0.75
C MET A 191 -4.65 -0.53 1.76
N GLY A 192 -4.50 0.78 1.74
CA GLY A 192 -3.67 1.53 2.70
C GLY A 192 -4.53 2.35 3.66
N SER A 193 -5.10 3.45 3.17
CA SER A 193 -5.83 4.45 3.96
C SER A 193 -6.83 3.89 4.97
N ARG A 194 -7.63 2.88 4.57
CA ARG A 194 -8.63 2.25 5.46
C ARG A 194 -7.99 1.56 6.67
N PHE A 195 -6.81 0.96 6.51
CA PHE A 195 -6.09 0.30 7.59
C PHE A 195 -5.31 1.27 8.49
N ILE A 196 -5.06 2.51 8.04
CA ILE A 196 -4.54 3.57 8.93
C ILE A 196 -5.50 3.83 10.09
N LEU A 197 -6.81 3.80 9.79
CA LEU A 197 -7.88 4.00 10.76
C LEU A 197 -8.33 2.68 11.40
N THR A 198 -7.37 1.96 11.97
CA THR A 198 -7.61 0.79 12.82
C THR A 198 -7.02 0.98 14.20
N ASP A 199 -7.50 0.23 15.20
CA ASP A 199 -6.96 0.30 16.56
C ASP A 199 -5.49 -0.13 16.62
N GLU A 200 -5.14 -1.16 15.85
CA GLU A 200 -3.82 -1.78 15.84
C GLU A 200 -2.77 -0.98 15.06
N CYS A 201 -3.20 -0.01 14.26
CA CYS A 201 -2.31 0.88 13.53
C CYS A 201 -1.64 1.91 14.48
N PRO A 202 -0.31 1.98 14.55
CA PRO A 202 0.42 2.88 15.47
C PRO A 202 0.45 4.36 15.02
N THR A 203 -0.16 4.72 13.88
CA THR A 203 -0.21 6.11 13.43
C THR A 203 -0.76 7.02 14.51
N HIS A 204 -0.11 8.17 14.70
CA HIS A 204 -0.44 9.13 15.74
C HIS A 204 -1.93 9.52 15.71
N PRO A 205 -2.64 9.57 16.85
CA PRO A 205 -4.07 9.86 16.89
C PRO A 205 -4.48 11.15 16.16
N LYS A 206 -3.69 12.22 16.26
CA LYS A 206 -3.91 13.47 15.51
C LYS A 206 -3.95 13.28 13.99
N ALA A 207 -3.09 12.41 13.45
CA ALA A 207 -3.09 12.12 12.01
C ALA A 207 -4.33 11.30 11.62
N LYS A 208 -4.75 10.33 12.45
CA LYS A 208 -6.02 9.60 12.24
C LYS A 208 -7.22 10.55 12.27
N GLU A 209 -7.27 11.45 13.25
CA GLU A 209 -8.32 12.47 13.37
C GLU A 209 -8.34 13.43 12.18
N ALA A 210 -7.17 13.84 11.67
CA ALA A 210 -7.08 14.66 10.47
C ALA A 210 -7.65 13.94 9.23
N ILE A 211 -7.38 12.63 9.08
CA ILE A 211 -7.96 11.81 7.99
C ILE A 211 -9.49 11.75 8.12
N ILE A 212 -10.02 11.52 9.34
CA ILE A 212 -11.47 11.43 9.58
C ILE A 212 -12.20 12.76 9.28
N LYS A 213 -11.55 13.90 9.55
CA LYS A 213 -12.12 15.23 9.28
C LYS A 213 -12.01 15.66 7.82
N ALA A 214 -11.17 15.00 7.03
CA ALA A 214 -10.92 15.36 5.65
C ALA A 214 -12.09 14.98 4.73
N THR A 215 -12.27 15.78 3.70
CA THR A 215 -13.26 15.61 2.63
C THR A 215 -12.58 15.27 1.31
N ASP A 216 -13.34 14.97 0.26
CA ASP A 216 -12.87 14.60 -1.07
C ASP A 216 -11.96 15.66 -1.70
N THR A 217 -12.07 16.92 -1.27
CA THR A 217 -11.24 18.03 -1.74
C THR A 217 -9.94 18.24 -0.95
N ASP A 218 -9.68 17.49 0.12
CA ASP A 218 -8.56 17.73 1.04
C ASP A 218 -7.29 16.93 0.72
N SER A 219 -7.17 16.42 -0.51
CA SER A 219 -5.95 15.76 -1.00
C SER A 219 -5.07 16.69 -1.84
N ALA A 220 -3.75 16.63 -1.64
CA ALA A 220 -2.74 17.29 -2.46
C ALA A 220 -1.73 16.28 -3.02
N VAL A 221 -1.08 16.66 -4.13
CA VAL A 221 0.04 15.93 -4.73
C VAL A 221 1.22 16.86 -4.88
N THR A 222 2.32 16.55 -4.19
CA THR A 222 3.60 17.26 -4.28
C THR A 222 4.55 16.53 -5.21
N GLY A 223 5.44 17.24 -5.91
CA GLY A 223 6.53 16.63 -6.70
C GLY A 223 6.08 16.03 -8.04
N PHE A 224 4.85 16.35 -8.47
CA PHE A 224 4.30 15.85 -9.72
C PHE A 224 5.09 16.33 -10.95
N SER A 225 5.50 17.59 -10.96
CA SER A 225 6.30 18.18 -12.05
C SER A 225 7.72 17.60 -12.14
N ARG A 226 8.12 16.85 -11.11
CA ARG A 226 9.46 16.29 -10.94
C ARG A 226 9.52 14.78 -11.11
N ASN A 227 8.42 14.14 -11.52
CA ASN A 227 8.31 12.68 -11.60
C ASN A 227 8.63 11.99 -10.26
N ASN A 228 8.34 12.65 -9.14
CA ASN A 228 8.47 12.14 -7.78
C ASN A 228 7.20 12.48 -6.99
N ALA A 229 6.05 12.16 -7.57
CA ALA A 229 4.74 12.54 -7.06
C ALA A 229 4.42 11.82 -5.73
N VAL A 230 4.00 12.58 -4.72
CA VAL A 230 3.58 12.07 -3.42
C VAL A 230 2.21 12.63 -3.05
N ARG A 231 1.24 11.77 -2.73
CA ARG A 231 -0.10 12.15 -2.29
C ARG A 231 -0.23 12.13 -0.77
N CYS A 232 -0.79 13.20 -0.23
CA CYS A 232 -1.10 13.37 1.20
C CYS A 232 -2.31 14.29 1.41
N LEU A 233 -2.71 14.47 2.67
CA LEU A 233 -3.67 15.51 3.05
C LEU A 233 -3.08 16.90 2.80
N LYS A 234 -3.94 17.84 2.41
CA LYS A 234 -3.62 19.27 2.34
C LYS A 234 -3.30 19.81 3.74
N ASN A 235 -2.18 20.51 3.84
CA ASN A 235 -1.75 21.28 5.00
C ASN A 235 -0.71 22.34 4.61
N GLU A 236 -0.13 23.05 5.58
CA GLU A 236 0.87 24.10 5.31
C GLU A 236 2.12 23.53 4.62
N PHE A 237 2.60 22.33 4.99
CA PHE A 237 3.69 21.68 4.26
C PHE A 237 3.38 21.53 2.76
N THR A 238 2.22 20.99 2.41
CA THR A 238 1.86 20.81 0.98
C THR A 238 1.74 22.13 0.24
N LYS A 239 1.23 23.18 0.91
CA LYS A 239 1.10 24.50 0.33
C LYS A 239 2.47 25.13 0.05
N GLU A 240 3.37 25.15 1.03
CA GLU A 240 4.73 25.66 0.87
C GLU A 240 5.54 24.85 -0.14
N TYR A 241 5.41 23.52 -0.13
CA TYR A 241 6.07 22.66 -1.12
C TYR A 241 5.60 23.02 -2.54
N LEU A 242 4.28 23.16 -2.74
CA LEU A 242 3.71 23.46 -4.05
C LEU A 242 4.09 24.86 -4.54
N GLU A 243 4.17 25.86 -3.65
CA GLU A 243 4.69 27.19 -3.98
C GLU A 243 6.14 27.11 -4.48
N LYS A 244 7.00 26.38 -3.78
CA LYS A 244 8.39 26.13 -4.20
C LYS A 244 8.45 25.39 -5.54
N GLU A 245 7.67 24.33 -5.70
CA GLU A 245 7.63 23.53 -6.93
C GLU A 245 7.20 24.39 -8.13
N CYS A 246 6.13 25.18 -7.98
CA CYS A 246 5.60 26.04 -9.04
C CYS A 246 6.53 27.22 -9.37
N SER A 247 7.30 27.71 -8.39
CA SER A 247 8.32 28.74 -8.60
C SER A 247 9.58 28.22 -9.29
N GLY A 248 9.70 26.90 -9.50
CA GLY A 248 10.83 26.28 -10.18
C GLY A 248 12.03 25.97 -9.27
N ALA A 249 11.84 25.86 -7.96
CA ALA A 249 12.90 25.53 -7.01
C ALA A 249 13.69 24.26 -7.42
N PRO A 250 15.02 24.21 -7.21
CA PRO A 250 15.83 23.05 -7.55
C PRO A 250 15.36 21.76 -6.87
N GLN A 251 15.57 20.60 -7.52
CA GLN A 251 15.14 19.30 -6.98
C GLN A 251 15.70 19.01 -5.58
N GLN A 252 16.96 19.39 -5.33
CA GLN A 252 17.59 19.16 -4.04
C GLN A 252 16.89 19.94 -2.93
N GLU A 253 16.49 21.19 -3.17
CA GLU A 253 15.75 21.99 -2.20
C GLU A 253 14.40 21.34 -1.86
N LEU A 254 13.69 20.83 -2.87
CA LEU A 254 12.42 20.12 -2.67
C LEU A 254 12.62 18.82 -1.88
N ASN A 255 13.68 18.07 -2.16
CA ASN A 255 14.02 16.84 -1.44
C ASN A 255 14.35 17.13 0.04
N ASP A 256 15.17 18.15 0.29
CA ASP A 256 15.56 18.56 1.64
C ASP A 256 14.33 19.00 2.44
N PHE A 257 13.43 19.76 1.81
CA PHE A 257 12.18 20.21 2.43
C PHE A 257 11.19 19.06 2.74
N ALA A 258 11.14 18.02 1.91
CA ALA A 258 10.26 16.87 2.12
C ALA A 258 10.85 15.77 3.02
N THR A 259 12.16 15.77 3.25
CA THR A 259 12.81 14.69 4.00
C THR A 259 12.33 14.68 5.45
N GLY A 260 11.86 13.52 5.92
CA GLY A 260 11.39 13.32 7.30
C GLY A 260 9.94 13.74 7.57
N THR A 261 9.27 14.43 6.65
CA THR A 261 7.91 14.96 6.89
C THR A 261 6.86 13.86 7.10
N ASN A 262 7.01 12.69 6.47
CA ASN A 262 6.12 11.55 6.74
C ASN A 262 6.23 11.08 8.20
N ARG A 263 7.44 10.99 8.77
CA ARG A 263 7.62 10.64 10.19
C ARG A 263 7.00 11.69 11.10
N LEU A 264 7.22 12.97 10.78
CA LEU A 264 6.67 14.11 11.50
C LEU A 264 5.12 14.05 11.55
N GLY A 265 4.47 13.71 10.44
CA GLY A 265 3.01 13.54 10.39
C GLY A 265 2.51 12.26 11.04
N ALA A 266 3.06 11.11 10.65
CA ALA A 266 2.56 9.79 11.03
C ALA A 266 2.92 9.36 12.46
N VAL A 267 4.08 9.79 12.98
CA VAL A 267 4.61 9.36 14.28
C VAL A 267 4.56 10.47 15.32
N GLU A 268 5.00 11.68 14.95
CA GLU A 268 5.08 12.80 15.89
C GLU A 268 3.77 13.59 15.99
N GLY A 269 2.84 13.36 15.05
CA GLY A 269 1.50 13.95 15.09
C GLY A 269 1.45 15.43 14.72
N ASP A 270 2.49 15.97 14.07
CA ASP A 270 2.44 17.29 13.47
C ASP A 270 1.73 17.21 12.11
N ILE A 271 0.44 17.49 12.15
CA ILE A 271 -0.43 17.50 10.97
C ILE A 271 -0.36 18.81 10.18
N VAL A 272 0.39 19.82 10.67
CA VAL A 272 0.53 21.14 10.03
C VAL A 272 1.69 21.11 9.04
N HIS A 273 2.85 20.60 9.47
CA HIS A 273 4.07 20.53 8.64
C HIS A 273 4.51 19.11 8.30
N GLY A 274 3.89 18.09 8.90
CA GLY A 274 4.13 16.69 8.54
C GLY A 274 3.28 16.24 7.35
N ALA A 275 3.81 15.39 6.50
CA ALA A 275 3.07 14.80 5.39
C ALA A 275 2.21 13.63 5.89
N VAL A 276 0.89 13.82 6.00
CA VAL A 276 -0.06 12.75 6.32
C VAL A 276 -0.42 12.01 5.04
N LEU A 277 0.32 10.94 4.74
CA LEU A 277 0.17 10.16 3.51
C LEU A 277 -1.14 9.36 3.53
N VAL A 278 -2.07 9.68 2.63
CA VAL A 278 -3.38 9.04 2.52
C VAL A 278 -3.92 9.20 1.10
N GLY A 279 -4.70 8.22 0.63
CA GLY A 279 -5.37 8.25 -0.68
C GLY A 279 -6.60 9.17 -0.74
N GLN A 280 -7.20 9.32 -1.93
CA GLN A 280 -8.28 10.28 -2.18
C GLN A 280 -9.67 9.88 -1.66
N SER A 281 -9.91 8.62 -1.33
CA SER A 281 -11.21 8.12 -0.87
C SER A 281 -11.49 8.49 0.59
N LEU A 282 -11.56 9.78 0.90
CA LEU A 282 -11.53 10.32 2.26
C LEU A 282 -12.87 10.26 2.99
N ASN A 283 -13.99 10.62 2.35
CA ASN A 283 -15.29 10.74 3.04
C ASN A 283 -15.81 9.43 3.64
N VAL A 284 -15.37 8.27 3.14
CA VAL A 284 -15.75 6.95 3.66
C VAL A 284 -14.90 6.51 4.86
N LEU A 285 -13.81 7.24 5.17
CA LEU A 285 -12.88 6.99 6.26
C LEU A 285 -13.31 7.76 7.51
N ASN A 286 -14.41 7.34 8.13
CA ASN A 286 -15.10 8.14 9.17
C ASN A 286 -15.10 7.53 10.58
N ASP A 287 -14.41 6.40 10.78
CA ASP A 287 -14.34 5.69 12.05
C ASP A 287 -12.98 5.02 12.27
N ILE A 288 -12.68 4.66 13.52
CA ILE A 288 -11.55 3.80 13.90
C ILE A 288 -12.15 2.54 14.48
N LEU A 289 -11.72 1.38 13.97
CA LEU A 289 -12.25 0.07 14.36
C LEU A 289 -11.12 -0.96 14.45
N PRO A 290 -11.31 -2.08 15.17
CA PRO A 290 -10.39 -3.21 15.08
C PRO A 290 -10.25 -3.73 13.65
N CYS A 291 -9.07 -4.22 13.27
CA CYS A 291 -8.82 -4.80 11.93
C CYS A 291 -9.81 -5.91 11.58
N ALA A 292 -10.23 -6.70 12.57
CA ALA A 292 -11.24 -7.75 12.39
C ALA A 292 -12.58 -7.19 11.92
N GLU A 293 -13.07 -6.13 12.57
CA GLU A 293 -14.34 -5.49 12.21
C GLU A 293 -14.27 -4.77 10.86
N VAL A 294 -13.13 -4.09 10.58
CA VAL A 294 -12.89 -3.51 9.25
C VAL A 294 -12.98 -4.59 8.18
N MET A 295 -12.30 -5.72 8.37
CA MET A 295 -12.29 -6.83 7.41
C MET A 295 -13.69 -7.42 7.21
N GLU A 296 -14.45 -7.65 8.30
CA GLU A 296 -15.81 -8.15 8.22
C GLU A 296 -16.73 -7.20 7.44
N ARG A 297 -16.65 -5.90 7.73
CA ARG A 297 -17.43 -4.87 7.04
C ARG A 297 -17.10 -4.82 5.55
N LEU A 298 -15.81 -4.77 5.20
CA LEU A 298 -15.36 -4.74 3.81
C LEU A 298 -15.88 -5.94 3.02
N ILE A 299 -15.81 -7.14 3.60
CA ILE A 299 -16.26 -8.37 2.95
C ILE A 299 -17.78 -8.45 2.86
N ALA A 300 -18.51 -8.00 3.87
CA ALA A 300 -19.97 -7.96 3.84
C ALA A 300 -20.47 -7.02 2.73
N GLU A 301 -19.95 -5.79 2.69
CA GLU A 301 -20.33 -4.79 1.69
C GLU A 301 -19.90 -5.20 0.26
N ALA A 302 -18.73 -5.83 0.10
CA ALA A 302 -18.32 -6.35 -1.20
C ALA A 302 -19.26 -7.46 -1.70
N ARG A 303 -19.69 -8.38 -0.82
CA ARG A 303 -20.66 -9.44 -1.17
C ARG A 303 -22.00 -8.86 -1.55
N GLU A 304 -22.49 -7.88 -0.80
CA GLU A 304 -23.75 -7.19 -1.10
C GLU A 304 -23.68 -6.48 -2.46
N THR A 305 -22.60 -5.74 -2.71
CA THR A 305 -22.38 -5.02 -3.98
C THR A 305 -22.37 -5.99 -5.17
N LEU A 306 -21.63 -7.10 -5.07
CA LEU A 306 -21.59 -8.14 -6.12
C LEU A 306 -22.96 -8.81 -6.31
N ALA A 307 -23.69 -9.06 -5.21
CA ALA A 307 -25.02 -9.65 -5.28
C ALA A 307 -26.04 -8.70 -5.95
N ASN A 308 -25.88 -7.39 -5.77
CA ASN A 308 -26.73 -6.38 -6.40
C ASN A 308 -26.41 -6.17 -7.89
N ALA A 309 -25.15 -6.33 -8.30
CA ALA A 309 -24.72 -6.17 -9.69
C ALA A 309 -25.47 -7.08 -10.68
N LYS A 310 -25.88 -8.29 -10.25
CA LYS A 310 -26.66 -9.23 -11.07
C LYS A 310 -28.06 -8.73 -11.46
N ASN A 311 -28.56 -7.71 -10.76
CA ASN A 311 -29.90 -7.15 -10.99
C ASN A 311 -29.88 -5.99 -12.00
N ILE A 312 -28.70 -5.61 -12.53
CA ILE A 312 -28.57 -4.56 -13.54
C ILE A 312 -29.06 -5.13 -14.89
N VAL A 313 -30.03 -4.45 -15.51
CA VAL A 313 -30.48 -4.72 -16.87
C VAL A 313 -29.79 -3.73 -17.81
N LEU A 314 -29.01 -4.25 -18.75
CA LEU A 314 -28.28 -3.47 -19.76
C LEU A 314 -29.13 -3.21 -21.02
#